data_AF-A0ABD0RAH3-F1
#
_entry.id   AF-A0ABD0RAH3-F1
#
_cell.length_a   1.000
_cell.length_b   1.000
_cell.length_c   1.000
_cell.angle_alpha   90.00
_cell.angle_beta   90.00
_cell.angle_gamma   90.00
#
_symmetry.space_group_name_H-M   'P 1'
#
loop_
_entity.id
_entity.type
_entity.pdbx_description
1 polymer ?
#
loop_
_entity_poly.entity_id
_entity_poly.type
_entity_poly.pdbx_seq_one_letter_code
_entity_poly.pdbx_strand_id
1 'polypeptide(L)'
;MEEARVASLEERVSELSELLGACEKARQKDQQNAQRLRERILQLDTENKTLAIAAVNRSTTSDLNIDDTNLNVDVLKDKLEKVKKLLLLAAQRSQDQNLDIERLSEGEKDQEVSESEKLHYQQELRQLREEFERYKMRAQGVLKNKNTKDGNQAKELEEARDQLAELKEKYINLRITSDEAEVKHKRDLEERQQALVALQQTHKQEIERLDAQHRENFLRLEEELHKQRDRTMALLTEKDLELERLRAATVIGFGSHQKPSANNSIALEGGDLEEADPEQEESDIIAQALKLAGPNEPTLLLYAEQLARKEVEVAALRKQKHRLEEDLHQLQGKLIANGERHEEEVAELRCQLDKRIRDQGRDGANLEYLKNVIYKFLTLHDTRGRQQTLTAILTILHFSPQEKQAVLKQQQHSWWTPGMR
;
A
#
# COMPACT_ATOMS: atom_id res chain seq x y z
N MET A 1 10.91 16.20 -25.31
CA MET A 1 11.07 17.03 -24.09
C MET A 1 9.74 17.59 -23.61
N GLU A 2 8.93 18.17 -24.49
CA GLU A 2 7.60 18.69 -24.12
C GLU A 2 6.63 17.60 -23.67
N GLU A 3 6.57 16.47 -24.37
CA GLU A 3 5.71 15.33 -24.01
C GLU A 3 6.04 14.74 -22.63
N ALA A 4 7.32 14.63 -22.28
CA ALA A 4 7.74 14.14 -20.96
C ALA A 4 7.34 15.10 -19.81
N ARG A 5 7.39 16.41 -20.09
CA ARG A 5 6.93 17.43 -19.14
C ARG A 5 5.41 17.42 -18.99
N VAL A 6 4.67 17.22 -20.09
CA VAL A 6 3.22 17.08 -20.07
C VAL A 6 2.82 15.83 -19.28
N ALA A 7 3.44 14.68 -19.54
CA ALA A 7 3.20 13.45 -18.79
C ALA A 7 3.45 13.59 -17.28
N SER A 8 4.55 14.25 -16.88
CA SER A 8 4.84 14.51 -15.46
C SER A 8 3.83 15.47 -14.81
N LEU A 9 3.30 16.43 -15.56
CA LEU A 9 2.24 17.32 -15.07
C LEU A 9 0.90 16.58 -14.95
N GLU A 10 0.56 15.72 -15.90
CA GLU A 10 -0.64 14.89 -15.86
C GLU A 10 -0.60 13.90 -14.68
N GLU A 11 0.54 13.28 -14.41
CA GLU A 11 0.76 12.42 -13.25
C GLU A 11 0.54 13.19 -11.94
N ARG A 12 1.17 14.36 -11.78
CA ARG A 12 0.97 15.21 -10.59
C ARG A 12 -0.46 15.69 -10.43
N VAL A 13 -1.15 16.00 -11.53
CA VAL A 13 -2.57 16.39 -11.50
C VAL A 13 -3.44 15.20 -11.08
N SER A 14 -3.12 13.99 -11.54
CA SER A 14 -3.81 12.76 -11.12
C SER A 14 -3.60 12.48 -9.63
N GLU A 15 -2.37 12.56 -9.14
CA GLU A 15 -2.03 12.39 -7.72
C GLU A 15 -2.77 13.42 -6.84
N LEU A 16 -2.76 14.69 -7.22
CA LEU A 16 -3.47 15.73 -6.49
C LEU A 16 -4.99 15.53 -6.51
N SER A 17 -5.53 15.05 -7.63
CA SER A 17 -6.97 14.74 -7.74
C SER A 17 -7.37 13.55 -6.87
N GLU A 18 -6.51 12.53 -6.79
CA GLU A 18 -6.73 11.37 -5.94
C GLU A 18 -6.62 11.74 -4.45
N LEU A 19 -5.59 12.50 -4.07
CA LEU A 19 -5.42 13.00 -2.70
C LEU A 19 -6.60 13.90 -2.28
N LEU A 20 -7.05 14.79 -3.15
CA LEU A 20 -8.21 15.63 -2.90
C LEU A 20 -9.49 14.78 -2.73
N GLY A 21 -9.67 13.77 -3.60
CA GLY A 21 -10.79 12.83 -3.50
C GLY A 21 -10.77 12.00 -2.21
N ALA A 22 -9.59 11.58 -1.75
CA ALA A 22 -9.41 10.88 -0.48
C ALA A 22 -9.70 11.79 0.72
N CYS A 23 -9.19 13.03 0.70
CA CYS A 23 -9.48 14.03 1.73
C CYS A 23 -10.97 14.36 1.84
N GLU A 24 -11.67 14.54 0.71
CA GLU A 24 -13.11 14.84 0.73
C GLU A 24 -13.93 13.64 1.24
N LYS A 25 -13.58 12.41 0.86
CA LYS A 25 -14.20 11.19 1.42
C LYS A 25 -13.98 11.06 2.93
N ALA A 26 -12.76 11.34 3.40
CA ALA A 26 -12.45 11.32 4.83
C ALA A 26 -13.28 12.38 5.58
N ARG A 27 -13.34 13.61 5.05
CA ARG A 27 -14.16 14.69 5.60
C ARG A 27 -15.65 14.32 5.64
N GLN A 28 -16.19 13.68 4.60
CA GLN A 28 -17.58 13.25 4.57
C GLN A 28 -17.87 12.18 5.64
N LYS A 29 -16.94 11.23 5.84
CA LYS A 29 -17.04 10.21 6.89
C LYS A 29 -17.00 10.84 8.28
N ASP A 30 -16.12 11.81 8.49
CA ASP A 30 -16.01 12.54 9.75
C ASP A 30 -17.27 13.37 10.03
N GLN A 31 -17.84 14.00 9.01
CA GLN A 31 -19.11 14.73 9.14
C GLN A 31 -20.27 13.80 9.53
N GLN A 32 -20.37 12.62 8.91
CA GLN A 32 -21.37 11.62 9.28
C GLN A 32 -21.18 11.11 10.71
N ASN A 33 -19.93 10.85 11.12
CA ASN A 33 -19.62 10.42 12.48
C ASN A 33 -19.95 11.52 13.50
N ALA A 34 -19.63 12.77 13.21
CA ALA A 34 -19.99 13.91 14.06
C ALA A 34 -21.51 14.07 14.19
N GLN A 35 -22.28 13.83 13.12
CA GLN A 35 -23.74 13.82 13.17
C GLN A 35 -24.27 12.70 14.07
N ARG A 36 -23.78 11.47 13.92
CA ARG A 36 -24.17 10.33 14.79
C ARG A 36 -23.84 10.59 16.26
N LEU A 37 -22.68 11.17 16.54
CA LEU A 37 -22.29 11.51 17.91
C LEU A 37 -23.20 12.61 18.50
N ARG A 38 -23.57 13.62 17.70
CA ARG A 38 -24.55 14.64 18.12
C ARG A 38 -25.92 14.04 18.41
N GLU A 39 -26.41 13.14 17.55
CA GLU A 39 -27.67 12.42 17.78
C GLU A 39 -27.60 11.57 19.06
N ARG A 40 -26.48 10.89 19.31
CA ARG A 40 -26.28 10.11 20.53
C ARG A 40 -26.24 10.98 21.80
N ILE A 41 -25.60 12.14 21.74
CA ILE A 41 -25.59 13.11 22.85
C ILE A 41 -27.03 13.59 23.12
N LEU A 42 -27.78 13.96 22.07
CA LEU A 42 -29.18 14.36 22.22
C LEU A 42 -30.04 13.25 22.85
N GLN A 43 -29.85 11.99 22.45
CA GLN A 43 -30.53 10.85 23.07
C GLN A 43 -30.18 10.73 24.56
N LEU A 44 -28.88 10.80 24.91
CA LEU A 44 -28.44 10.73 26.30
C LEU A 44 -28.97 11.91 27.13
N ASP A 45 -29.06 13.11 26.57
CA ASP A 45 -29.67 14.26 27.24
C ASP A 45 -31.17 14.05 27.51
N THR A 46 -31.90 13.43 26.58
CA THR A 46 -33.31 13.08 26.81
C THR A 46 -33.48 11.99 27.87
N GLU A 47 -32.59 10.99 27.88
CA GLU A 47 -32.57 9.92 28.88
C GLU A 47 -32.24 10.49 30.26
N ASN A 48 -31.20 11.32 30.37
CA ASN A 48 -30.80 11.99 31.61
C ASN A 48 -31.90 12.90 32.15
N LYS A 49 -32.59 13.67 31.30
CA LYS A 49 -33.76 14.47 31.71
C LYS A 49 -34.87 13.58 32.26
N THR A 50 -35.13 12.45 31.62
CA THR A 50 -36.16 11.49 32.06
C THR A 50 -35.79 10.85 33.40
N LEU A 51 -34.52 10.45 33.57
CA LEU A 51 -34.00 9.91 34.82
C LEU A 51 -34.03 10.94 35.95
N ALA A 52 -33.71 12.21 35.67
CA ALA A 52 -33.80 13.28 36.65
C ALA A 52 -35.25 13.50 37.11
N ILE A 53 -36.22 13.51 36.18
CA ILE A 53 -37.65 13.60 36.52
C ILE A 53 -38.11 12.39 37.34
N ALA A 54 -37.67 11.17 36.98
CA ALA A 54 -38.00 9.95 37.72
C ALA A 54 -37.37 9.93 39.14
N ALA A 55 -36.18 10.50 39.30
CA ALA A 55 -35.52 10.63 40.59
C ALA A 55 -36.26 11.63 41.50
N VAL A 56 -36.64 12.79 40.98
CA VAL A 56 -37.44 13.80 41.71
C VAL A 56 -38.80 13.21 42.12
N ASN A 57 -39.46 12.47 41.23
CA ASN A 57 -40.75 11.84 41.52
C ASN A 57 -40.65 10.71 42.56
N ARG A 58 -39.51 10.01 42.66
CA ARG A 58 -39.27 9.04 43.75
C ARG A 58 -39.09 9.73 45.11
N SER A 59 -38.39 10.87 45.14
CA SER A 59 -38.20 11.67 46.36
C SER A 59 -39.51 12.28 46.90
N THR A 60 -40.53 12.47 46.05
CA THR A 60 -41.85 12.94 46.48
C THR A 60 -42.80 11.83 46.94
N THR A 61 -42.44 10.55 46.77
CA THR A 61 -43.26 9.41 47.24
C THR A 61 -42.82 8.82 48.58
N SER A 62 -41.67 9.25 49.11
CA SER A 62 -41.27 8.98 50.49
C SER A 62 -41.92 10.00 51.42
N ASP A 63 -43.22 9.88 51.61
CA ASP A 63 -44.03 10.67 52.55
C ASP A 63 -43.83 10.21 54.01
N LEU A 64 -42.58 9.87 54.36
CA LEU A 64 -42.09 9.76 55.72
C LEU A 64 -40.72 10.41 55.70
N ASN A 65 -40.69 11.66 56.14
CA ASN A 65 -39.49 12.45 56.37
C ASN A 65 -38.62 11.76 57.43
N ILE A 66 -37.85 10.76 57.02
CA ILE A 66 -36.87 10.06 57.84
C ILE A 66 -35.52 10.64 57.44
N ASP A 67 -35.13 11.70 58.14
CA ASP A 67 -33.74 12.15 58.15
C ASP A 67 -32.88 11.05 58.80
N ASP A 68 -32.31 10.18 57.96
CA ASP A 68 -31.47 9.04 58.32
C ASP A 68 -30.15 9.42 59.03
N THR A 69 -29.85 10.72 59.18
CA THR A 69 -28.59 11.20 59.76
C THR A 69 -28.66 11.42 61.28
N ASN A 70 -29.81 11.20 61.94
CA ASN A 70 -29.96 11.44 63.39
C ASN A 70 -30.71 10.31 64.15
N LEU A 71 -30.45 9.04 63.80
CA LEU A 71 -30.94 7.91 64.59
C LEU A 71 -30.02 7.60 65.79
N ASN A 72 -30.18 8.32 66.89
CA ASN A 72 -29.68 7.91 68.20
C ASN A 72 -30.69 6.94 68.86
N VAL A 73 -30.21 5.93 69.60
CA VAL A 73 -31.03 4.91 70.27
C VAL A 73 -32.07 5.55 71.19
N ASP A 74 -31.73 6.66 71.84
CA ASP A 74 -32.63 7.40 72.71
C ASP A 74 -33.75 8.11 71.93
N VAL A 75 -33.44 8.67 70.75
CA VAL A 75 -34.45 9.28 69.86
C VAL A 75 -35.40 8.22 69.30
N LEU A 76 -34.91 7.00 69.06
CA LEU A 76 -35.73 5.89 68.59
C LEU A 76 -36.62 5.31 69.72
N LYS A 77 -36.11 5.27 70.95
CA LYS A 77 -36.90 4.92 72.14
C LYS A 77 -38.01 5.91 72.40
N ASP A 78 -37.71 7.21 72.36
CA ASP A 78 -38.72 8.27 72.54
C ASP A 78 -39.80 8.23 71.46
N LYS A 79 -39.41 7.92 70.21
CA LYS A 79 -40.36 7.73 69.10
C LYS A 79 -41.21 6.47 69.30
N LEU A 80 -40.61 5.35 69.71
CA LEU A 80 -41.33 4.10 70.03
C LEU A 80 -42.32 4.30 71.20
N GLU A 81 -41.94 5.08 72.20
CA GLU A 81 -42.78 5.35 73.36
C GLU A 81 -43.93 6.32 73.02
N LYS A 82 -43.71 7.27 72.11
CA LYS A 82 -44.78 8.08 71.51
C LYS A 82 -45.74 7.23 70.68
N VAL A 83 -45.23 6.29 69.87
CA VAL A 83 -46.07 5.35 69.10
C VAL A 83 -46.86 4.45 70.03
N LYS A 84 -46.26 3.95 71.12
CA LYS A 84 -46.94 3.14 72.15
C LYS A 84 -48.05 3.93 72.85
N LYS A 85 -47.83 5.21 73.15
CA LYS A 85 -48.86 6.11 73.72
C LYS A 85 -49.99 6.38 72.72
N LEU A 86 -49.66 6.60 71.45
CA LEU A 86 -50.66 6.76 70.39
C LEU A 86 -51.45 5.47 70.14
N LEU A 87 -50.81 4.31 70.24
CA LEU A 87 -51.46 2.99 70.13
C LEU A 87 -52.38 2.73 71.33
N LEU A 88 -51.98 3.11 72.54
CA LEU A 88 -52.84 3.07 73.74
C LEU A 88 -54.03 4.02 73.61
N LEU A 89 -53.82 5.24 73.11
CA LEU A 89 -54.90 6.18 72.84
C LEU A 89 -55.82 5.72 71.70
N ALA A 90 -55.27 5.01 70.71
CA ALA A 90 -56.05 4.38 69.64
C ALA A 90 -56.85 3.18 70.17
N ALA A 91 -56.25 2.34 71.02
CA ALA A 91 -56.91 1.21 71.69
C ALA A 91 -58.03 1.68 72.63
N GLN A 92 -57.87 2.82 73.31
CA GLN A 92 -58.92 3.45 74.10
C GLN A 92 -60.02 4.11 73.25
N ARG A 93 -59.71 4.51 72.01
CA ARG A 93 -60.70 5.01 71.02
C ARG A 93 -61.40 3.90 70.24
N SER A 94 -60.81 2.71 70.14
CA SER A 94 -61.36 1.53 69.48
C SER A 94 -61.91 0.56 70.52
N GLN A 95 -63.10 0.84 71.04
CA GLN A 95 -63.81 -0.01 71.99
C GLN A 95 -64.38 -1.30 71.36
N ASP A 96 -63.71 -1.90 70.36
CA ASP A 96 -64.26 -3.03 69.58
C ASP A 96 -63.22 -4.07 69.07
N GLN A 97 -61.98 -4.09 69.57
CA GLN A 97 -61.08 -5.22 69.36
C GLN A 97 -60.34 -5.60 70.64
N ASN A 98 -61.13 -6.01 71.63
CA ASN A 98 -60.64 -6.78 72.76
C ASN A 98 -60.62 -8.26 72.33
N LEU A 99 -59.56 -8.68 71.65
CA LEU A 99 -59.36 -10.09 71.29
C LEU A 99 -58.08 -10.61 71.93
N ASP A 100 -58.32 -11.41 72.99
CA ASP A 100 -57.56 -12.59 73.41
C ASP A 100 -56.07 -12.40 73.73
N ILE A 101 -55.78 -11.65 74.79
CA ILE A 101 -54.52 -11.82 75.55
C ILE A 101 -54.78 -12.61 76.87
N GLU A 102 -56.02 -12.66 77.36
CA GLU A 102 -56.37 -13.40 78.60
C GLU A 102 -56.47 -14.93 78.42
N ARG A 103 -56.67 -15.44 77.19
CA ARG A 103 -56.76 -16.90 76.93
C ARG A 103 -55.45 -17.66 76.96
N LEU A 104 -54.32 -16.99 77.17
CA LEU A 104 -53.02 -17.65 77.38
C LEU A 104 -52.71 -17.90 78.86
N SER A 105 -53.58 -17.48 79.79
CA SER A 105 -53.28 -17.50 81.23
C SER A 105 -54.07 -18.52 82.05
N GLU A 106 -55.06 -19.22 81.49
CA GLU A 106 -55.85 -20.20 82.23
C GLU A 106 -55.89 -21.55 81.49
N GLY A 107 -54.94 -22.42 81.83
CA GLY A 107 -54.86 -23.77 81.27
C GLY A 107 -53.93 -24.71 82.04
N GLU A 108 -53.70 -24.45 83.33
CA GLU A 108 -53.14 -25.43 84.27
C GLU A 108 -54.26 -25.87 85.21
N LYS A 109 -54.94 -26.97 84.86
CA LYS A 109 -55.61 -27.87 85.81
C LYS A 109 -55.92 -29.18 85.11
N ASP A 110 -55.45 -30.24 85.73
CA ASP A 110 -55.52 -31.64 85.32
C ASP A 110 -56.89 -32.05 84.80
N GLN A 111 -57.01 -32.18 83.48
CA GLN A 111 -57.99 -33.04 82.84
C GLN A 111 -57.20 -34.27 82.40
N GLU A 112 -57.62 -35.47 82.79
CA GLU A 112 -57.10 -36.72 82.22
C GLU A 112 -57.31 -36.67 80.70
N VAL A 113 -56.27 -36.23 79.99
CA VAL A 113 -56.14 -36.26 78.54
C VAL A 113 -56.40 -37.70 78.14
N SER A 114 -57.54 -37.94 77.50
CA SER A 114 -57.96 -39.24 76.99
C SER A 114 -56.77 -39.90 76.29
N GLU A 115 -56.51 -41.19 76.49
CA GLU A 115 -55.37 -41.87 75.87
C GLU A 115 -55.28 -41.62 74.35
N SER A 116 -56.42 -41.35 73.70
CA SER A 116 -56.51 -40.87 72.32
C SER A 116 -55.80 -39.53 72.05
N GLU A 117 -55.94 -38.54 72.92
CA GLU A 117 -55.28 -37.23 72.77
C GLU A 117 -53.76 -37.36 73.01
N LYS A 118 -53.32 -38.18 73.98
CA LYS A 118 -51.88 -38.49 74.16
C LYS A 118 -51.30 -39.21 72.93
N LEU A 119 -52.03 -40.16 72.36
CA LEU A 119 -51.64 -40.84 71.11
C LEU A 119 -51.59 -39.88 69.93
N HIS A 120 -52.54 -38.94 69.83
CA HIS A 120 -52.56 -37.89 68.81
C HIS A 120 -51.33 -36.99 68.90
N TYR A 121 -51.04 -36.44 70.09
CA TYR A 121 -49.84 -35.61 70.30
C TYR A 121 -48.54 -36.38 70.05
N GLN A 122 -48.50 -37.67 70.39
CA GLN A 122 -47.33 -38.53 70.13
C GLN A 122 -47.15 -38.80 68.63
N GLN A 123 -48.25 -38.92 67.88
CA GLN A 123 -48.25 -39.09 66.43
C GLN A 123 -47.87 -37.79 65.70
N GLU A 124 -48.37 -36.64 66.15
CA GLU A 124 -47.96 -35.31 65.65
C GLU A 124 -46.47 -35.05 65.91
N LEU A 125 -45.96 -35.39 67.09
CA LEU A 125 -44.52 -35.30 67.41
C LEU A 125 -43.68 -36.18 66.48
N ARG A 126 -44.18 -37.37 66.11
CA ARG A 126 -43.50 -38.27 65.18
C ARG A 126 -43.51 -37.69 63.76
N GLN A 127 -44.64 -37.17 63.31
CA GLN A 127 -44.75 -36.50 62.00
C GLN A 127 -43.85 -35.28 61.93
N LEU A 128 -43.83 -34.44 62.96
CA LEU A 128 -42.97 -33.25 63.02
C LEU A 128 -41.49 -33.61 63.01
N ARG A 129 -41.09 -34.70 63.69
CA ARG A 129 -39.71 -35.22 63.63
C ARG A 129 -39.36 -35.72 62.22
N GLU A 130 -40.26 -36.43 61.56
CA GLU A 130 -40.05 -36.87 60.18
C GLU A 130 -39.98 -35.69 59.21
N GLU A 131 -40.83 -34.68 59.36
CA GLU A 131 -40.80 -33.45 58.56
C GLU A 131 -39.51 -32.66 58.79
N PHE A 132 -39.05 -32.59 60.03
CA PHE A 132 -37.79 -31.94 60.38
C PHE A 132 -36.58 -32.67 59.77
N GLU A 133 -36.53 -34.00 59.85
CA GLU A 133 -35.47 -34.77 59.20
C GLU A 133 -35.54 -34.64 57.67
N ARG A 134 -36.73 -34.64 57.07
CA ARG A 134 -36.90 -34.35 55.64
C ARG A 134 -36.42 -32.93 55.28
N TYR A 135 -36.72 -31.93 56.10
CA TYR A 135 -36.27 -30.55 55.91
C TYR A 135 -34.75 -30.43 56.03
N LYS A 136 -34.15 -31.06 57.04
CA LYS A 136 -32.69 -31.10 57.25
C LYS A 136 -31.97 -31.75 56.08
N MET A 137 -32.47 -32.88 55.57
CA MET A 137 -31.91 -33.53 54.38
C MET A 137 -32.04 -32.64 53.13
N ARG A 138 -33.17 -31.94 52.97
CA ARG A 138 -33.39 -31.00 51.85
C ARG A 138 -32.46 -29.78 51.95
N ALA A 139 -32.33 -29.18 53.13
CA ALA A 139 -31.44 -28.06 53.39
C ALA A 139 -29.96 -28.43 53.18
N GLN A 140 -29.55 -29.61 53.66
CA GLN A 140 -28.20 -30.13 53.44
C GLN A 140 -27.94 -30.40 51.94
N GLY A 141 -28.93 -30.89 51.20
CA GLY A 141 -28.85 -31.06 49.75
C GLY A 141 -28.70 -29.73 49.01
N VAL A 142 -29.44 -28.69 49.41
CA VAL A 142 -29.33 -27.34 48.84
C VAL A 142 -27.97 -26.71 49.14
N LEU A 143 -27.45 -26.84 50.36
CA LEU A 143 -26.12 -26.34 50.75
C LEU A 143 -24.99 -27.03 49.96
N LYS A 144 -25.04 -28.36 49.80
CA LYS A 144 -24.06 -29.10 49.01
C LYS A 144 -24.11 -28.70 47.54
N ASN A 145 -25.30 -28.58 46.95
CA ASN A 145 -25.48 -28.16 45.56
C ASN A 145 -25.10 -26.69 45.33
N LYS A 146 -25.25 -25.84 46.35
CA LYS A 146 -24.81 -24.45 46.30
C LYS A 146 -23.28 -24.37 46.35
N ASN A 147 -22.63 -25.07 47.26
CA ASN A 147 -21.16 -25.09 47.36
C ASN A 147 -20.48 -25.65 46.10
N THR A 148 -21.06 -26.67 45.45
CA THR A 148 -20.50 -27.19 44.19
C THR A 148 -20.69 -26.23 43.03
N LYS A 149 -21.83 -25.54 42.94
CA LYS A 149 -22.06 -24.49 41.94
C LYS A 149 -21.18 -23.28 42.16
N ASP A 150 -21.06 -22.79 43.40
CA ASP A 150 -20.22 -21.64 43.75
C ASP A 150 -18.73 -21.96 43.47
N GLY A 151 -18.29 -23.20 43.74
CA GLY A 151 -16.94 -23.64 43.38
C GLY A 151 -16.68 -23.70 41.87
N ASN A 152 -17.66 -24.12 41.07
CA ASN A 152 -17.54 -24.11 39.61
C ASN A 152 -17.53 -22.67 39.05
N GLN A 153 -18.39 -21.79 39.55
CA GLN A 153 -18.40 -20.37 39.17
C GLN A 153 -17.09 -19.66 39.54
N ALA A 154 -16.50 -20.01 40.69
CA ALA A 154 -15.20 -19.47 41.08
C ALA A 154 -14.08 -19.88 40.11
N LYS A 155 -14.06 -21.14 39.66
CA LYS A 155 -13.11 -21.63 38.65
C LYS A 155 -13.31 -20.97 37.29
N GLU A 156 -14.55 -20.85 36.83
CA GLU A 156 -14.86 -20.13 35.57
C GLU A 156 -14.43 -18.66 35.62
N LEU A 157 -14.59 -18.00 36.78
CA LEU A 157 -14.10 -16.64 37.00
C LEU A 157 -12.57 -16.55 37.03
N GLU A 158 -11.89 -17.56 37.55
CA GLU A 158 -10.43 -17.65 37.54
C GLU A 158 -9.90 -17.85 36.11
N GLU A 159 -10.46 -18.81 35.37
CA GLU A 159 -10.12 -19.05 33.95
C GLU A 159 -10.37 -17.79 33.08
N ALA A 160 -11.48 -17.09 33.31
CA ALA A 160 -11.77 -15.83 32.61
C ALA A 160 -10.77 -14.72 32.95
N ARG A 161 -10.28 -14.67 34.20
CA ARG A 161 -9.23 -13.72 34.61
C ARG A 161 -7.89 -14.05 33.96
N ASP A 162 -7.54 -15.33 33.88
CA ASP A 162 -6.30 -15.78 33.23
C ASP A 162 -6.32 -15.48 31.72
N GLN A 163 -7.43 -15.76 31.05
CA GLN A 163 -7.62 -15.40 29.64
C GLN A 163 -7.51 -13.88 29.41
N LEU A 164 -8.05 -13.09 30.33
CA LEU A 164 -7.96 -11.64 30.27
C LEU A 164 -6.53 -11.12 30.52
N ALA A 165 -5.77 -11.80 31.39
CA ALA A 165 -4.36 -11.50 31.61
C ALA A 165 -3.51 -11.85 30.36
N GLU A 166 -3.70 -13.04 29.79
CA GLU A 166 -3.03 -13.44 28.55
C GLU A 166 -3.35 -12.50 27.39
N LEU A 167 -4.62 -12.09 27.24
CA LEU A 167 -5.01 -11.20 26.16
C LEU A 167 -4.38 -9.81 26.31
N LYS A 168 -4.28 -9.32 27.56
CA LYS A 168 -3.55 -8.08 27.86
C LYS A 168 -2.07 -8.19 27.53
N GLU A 169 -1.42 -9.29 27.89
CA GLU A 169 -0.02 -9.54 27.55
C GLU A 169 0.20 -9.60 26.03
N LYS A 170 -0.64 -10.36 25.32
CA LYS A 170 -0.64 -10.44 23.84
C LYS A 170 -0.82 -9.06 23.22
N TYR A 171 -1.73 -8.24 23.74
CA TYR A 171 -1.94 -6.87 23.27
C TYR A 171 -0.70 -5.99 23.49
N ILE A 172 -0.08 -6.06 24.67
CA ILE A 172 1.16 -5.32 24.98
C ILE A 172 2.29 -5.76 24.04
N ASN A 173 2.49 -7.07 23.85
CA ASN A 173 3.50 -7.60 22.94
C ASN A 173 3.25 -7.19 21.48
N LEU A 174 1.99 -7.22 21.04
CA LEU A 174 1.62 -6.78 19.70
C LEU A 174 1.87 -5.27 19.53
N ARG A 175 1.59 -4.48 20.57
CA ARG A 175 1.86 -3.04 20.56
C ARG A 175 3.36 -2.75 20.46
N ILE A 176 4.17 -3.43 21.27
CA ILE A 176 5.63 -3.27 21.26
C ILE A 176 6.21 -3.67 19.89
N THR A 177 5.81 -4.82 19.35
CA THR A 177 6.30 -5.28 18.03
C THR A 177 5.86 -4.36 16.89
N SER A 178 4.65 -3.80 16.96
CA SER A 178 4.18 -2.77 16.02
C SER A 178 5.02 -1.50 16.13
N ASP A 179 5.24 -0.98 17.34
CA ASP A 179 6.03 0.23 17.56
C ASP A 179 7.50 0.01 17.12
N GLU A 180 8.09 -1.16 17.38
CA GLU A 180 9.43 -1.52 16.91
C GLU A 180 9.52 -1.61 15.37
N ALA A 181 8.52 -2.20 14.73
CA ALA A 181 8.44 -2.30 13.28
C ALA A 181 8.30 -0.91 12.63
N GLU A 182 7.45 -0.04 13.18
CA GLU A 182 7.32 1.34 12.73
C GLU A 182 8.64 2.11 12.82
N VAL A 183 9.37 1.95 13.92
CA VAL A 183 10.66 2.61 14.11
C VAL A 183 11.71 2.08 13.12
N LYS A 184 11.74 0.77 12.86
CA LYS A 184 12.63 0.19 11.83
C LYS A 184 12.32 0.74 10.44
N HIS A 185 11.04 0.74 10.04
CA HIS A 185 10.63 1.27 8.75
C HIS A 185 10.94 2.76 8.58
N LYS A 186 10.79 3.56 9.65
CA LYS A 186 11.18 4.98 9.62
C LYS A 186 12.68 5.15 9.38
N ARG A 187 13.54 4.37 10.06
CA ARG A 187 14.99 4.41 9.83
C ARG A 187 15.34 3.99 8.41
N ASP A 188 14.78 2.89 7.92
CA ASP A 188 15.03 2.42 6.55
C ASP A 188 14.62 3.48 5.51
N LEU A 189 13.50 4.17 5.75
CA LEU A 189 13.02 5.25 4.88
C LEU A 189 14.00 6.44 4.89
N GLU A 190 14.45 6.86 6.08
CA GLU A 190 15.44 7.93 6.25
C GLU A 190 16.77 7.58 5.57
N GLU A 191 17.26 6.35 5.73
CA GLU A 191 18.47 5.86 5.08
C GLU A 191 18.34 5.87 3.55
N ARG A 192 17.21 5.37 3.02
CA ARG A 192 16.96 5.41 1.57
C ARG A 192 16.84 6.84 1.05
N GLN A 193 16.23 7.74 1.81
CA GLN A 193 16.11 9.14 1.43
C GLN A 193 17.49 9.82 1.40
N GLN A 194 18.34 9.56 2.39
CA GLN A 194 19.73 10.05 2.40
C GLN A 194 20.53 9.48 1.23
N ALA A 195 20.39 8.18 0.93
CA ALA A 195 21.06 7.55 -0.21
C ALA A 195 20.62 8.16 -1.56
N LEU A 196 19.33 8.46 -1.73
CA LEU A 196 18.81 9.14 -2.92
C LEU A 196 19.38 10.55 -3.07
N VAL A 197 19.43 11.33 -1.98
CA VAL A 197 20.01 12.68 -2.00
C VAL A 197 21.50 12.62 -2.33
N ALA A 198 22.25 11.70 -1.73
CA ALA A 198 23.67 11.51 -2.02
C ALA A 198 23.89 11.14 -3.50
N LEU A 199 23.08 10.21 -4.03
CA LEU A 199 23.15 9.80 -5.43
C LEU A 199 22.80 10.94 -6.40
N GLN A 200 21.81 11.79 -6.05
CA GLN A 200 21.47 12.97 -6.84
C GLN A 200 22.62 13.99 -6.84
N GLN A 201 23.27 14.19 -5.70
CA GLN A 201 24.42 15.09 -5.59
C GLN A 201 25.61 14.59 -6.41
N THR A 202 25.93 13.29 -6.37
CA THR A 202 27.03 12.73 -7.17
C THR A 202 26.74 12.81 -8.66
N HIS A 203 25.50 12.51 -9.10
CA HIS A 203 25.12 12.70 -10.50
C HIS A 203 25.20 14.16 -10.94
N LYS A 204 24.75 15.09 -10.11
CA LYS A 204 24.87 16.52 -10.41
C LYS A 204 26.33 16.94 -10.56
N GLN A 205 27.21 16.51 -9.65
CA GLN A 205 28.64 16.77 -9.73
C GLN A 205 29.27 16.17 -10.99
N GLU A 206 28.87 14.95 -11.38
CA GLU A 206 29.39 14.30 -12.57
C GLU A 206 28.95 15.01 -13.85
N ILE A 207 27.71 15.48 -13.93
CA ILE A 207 27.22 16.31 -15.03
C ILE A 207 28.04 17.62 -15.10
N GLU A 208 28.21 18.31 -13.97
CA GLU A 208 29.01 19.54 -13.92
C GLU A 208 30.47 19.29 -14.35
N ARG A 209 31.05 18.13 -13.96
CA ARG A 209 32.40 17.71 -14.36
C ARG A 209 32.48 17.46 -15.87
N LEU A 210 31.54 16.72 -16.44
CA LEU A 210 31.51 16.43 -17.87
C LEU A 210 31.26 17.70 -18.70
N ASP A 211 30.36 18.57 -18.27
CA ASP A 211 30.12 19.87 -18.92
C ASP A 211 31.38 20.74 -18.92
N ALA A 212 32.11 20.79 -17.80
CA ALA A 212 33.38 21.51 -17.73
C ALA A 212 34.42 20.93 -18.69
N GLN A 213 34.53 19.60 -18.79
CA GLN A 213 35.44 18.92 -19.72
C GLN A 213 35.08 19.19 -21.17
N HIS A 214 33.79 19.16 -21.52
CA HIS A 214 33.33 19.47 -22.88
C HIS A 214 33.61 20.94 -23.24
N ARG A 215 33.40 21.87 -22.31
CA ARG A 215 33.74 23.29 -22.50
C ARG A 215 35.23 23.49 -22.70
N GLU A 216 36.08 22.82 -21.91
CA GLU A 216 37.54 22.89 -22.06
C GLU A 216 37.99 22.35 -23.42
N ASN A 217 37.48 21.18 -23.82
CA ASN A 217 37.78 20.59 -25.12
C ASN A 217 37.32 21.48 -26.28
N PHE A 218 36.15 22.10 -26.16
CA PHE A 218 35.64 23.04 -27.15
C PHE A 218 36.55 24.27 -27.29
N LEU A 219 36.92 24.91 -26.18
CA LEU A 219 37.84 26.05 -26.18
C LEU A 219 39.19 25.69 -26.80
N ARG A 220 39.73 24.50 -26.49
CA ARG A 220 40.98 24.01 -27.07
C ARG A 220 40.90 23.85 -28.59
N LEU A 221 39.80 23.30 -29.09
CA LEU A 221 39.57 23.17 -30.53
C LEU A 221 39.39 24.54 -31.21
N GLU A 222 38.69 25.48 -30.57
CA GLU A 222 38.58 26.85 -31.07
C GLU A 222 39.94 27.54 -31.17
N GLU A 223 40.80 27.40 -30.14
CA GLU A 223 42.16 27.93 -30.17
C GLU A 223 43.01 27.32 -31.30
N GLU A 224 42.92 26.01 -31.53
CA GLU A 224 43.62 25.34 -32.62
C GLU A 224 43.14 25.83 -33.99
N LEU A 225 41.83 26.06 -34.14
CA LEU A 225 41.22 26.64 -35.34
C LEU A 225 41.72 28.08 -35.56
N HIS A 226 41.74 28.91 -34.51
CA HIS A 226 42.30 30.26 -34.57
C HIS A 226 43.77 30.24 -35.02
N LYS A 227 44.60 29.37 -34.41
CA LYS A 227 46.00 29.19 -34.82
C LYS A 227 46.14 28.76 -36.29
N GLN A 228 45.25 27.90 -36.80
CA GLN A 228 45.24 27.50 -38.22
C GLN A 228 44.82 28.63 -39.15
N ARG A 229 43.82 29.43 -38.77
CA ARG A 229 43.41 30.64 -39.51
C ARG A 229 44.54 31.63 -39.59
N ASP A 230 45.21 31.92 -38.47
CA ASP A 230 46.32 32.88 -38.42
C ASP A 230 47.49 32.42 -39.29
N ARG A 231 47.85 31.12 -39.25
CA ARG A 231 48.88 30.54 -40.13
C ARG A 231 48.50 30.65 -41.61
N THR A 232 47.27 30.31 -41.96
CA THR A 232 46.79 30.41 -43.35
C THR A 232 46.78 31.85 -43.84
N MET A 233 46.34 32.79 -43.01
CA MET A 233 46.39 34.22 -43.31
C MET A 233 47.82 34.71 -43.51
N ALA A 234 48.77 34.29 -42.65
CA ALA A 234 50.19 34.64 -42.80
C ALA A 234 50.81 34.06 -44.08
N LEU A 235 50.45 32.83 -44.46
CA LEU A 235 50.89 32.23 -45.72
C LEU A 235 50.31 32.97 -46.94
N LEU A 236 49.03 33.37 -46.89
CA LEU A 236 48.42 34.16 -47.95
C LEU A 236 49.10 35.51 -48.11
N THR A 237 49.38 36.23 -47.01
CA THR A 237 50.09 37.51 -47.08
C THR A 237 51.53 37.36 -47.60
N GLU A 238 52.24 36.29 -47.25
CA GLU A 238 53.55 35.98 -47.82
C GLU A 238 53.47 35.73 -49.33
N LYS A 239 52.46 34.97 -49.79
CA LYS A 239 52.22 34.71 -51.22
C LYS A 239 51.81 35.97 -51.98
N ASP A 240 51.01 36.84 -51.39
CA ASP A 240 50.65 38.13 -51.97
C ASP A 240 51.89 39.01 -52.16
N LEU A 241 52.78 39.07 -51.17
CA LEU A 241 54.06 39.79 -51.28
C LEU A 241 54.98 39.17 -52.35
N GLU A 242 55.03 37.84 -52.47
CA GLU A 242 55.79 37.16 -53.51
C GLU A 242 55.22 37.48 -54.91
N LEU A 243 53.89 37.46 -55.08
CA LEU A 243 53.21 37.85 -56.31
C LEU A 243 53.48 39.31 -56.66
N GLU A 244 53.46 40.22 -55.68
CA GLU A 244 53.81 41.63 -55.88
C GLU A 244 55.27 41.79 -56.33
N ARG A 245 56.22 41.06 -55.72
CA ARG A 245 57.63 41.04 -56.14
C ARG A 245 57.80 40.52 -57.56
N LEU A 246 57.12 39.42 -57.92
CA LEU A 246 57.16 38.86 -59.27
C LEU A 246 56.55 39.81 -60.29
N ARG A 247 55.44 40.49 -59.95
CA ARG A 247 54.84 41.54 -60.80
C ARG A 247 55.80 42.72 -60.97
N ALA A 248 56.42 43.19 -59.89
CA ALA A 248 57.41 44.26 -59.95
C ALA A 248 58.64 43.86 -60.80
N ALA A 249 59.15 42.64 -60.62
CA ALA A 249 60.26 42.11 -61.42
C ALA A 249 59.88 41.94 -62.90
N THR A 250 58.64 41.57 -63.20
CA THR A 250 58.12 41.50 -64.58
C THR A 250 58.02 42.91 -65.18
N VAL A 251 57.52 43.91 -64.44
CA VAL A 251 57.45 45.30 -64.90
C VAL A 251 58.85 45.89 -65.14
N ILE A 252 59.84 45.51 -64.34
CA ILE A 252 61.24 45.94 -64.50
C ILE A 252 61.94 45.17 -65.64
N GLY A 253 61.67 43.86 -65.79
CA GLY A 253 62.25 42.99 -66.82
C GLY A 253 61.66 43.15 -68.22
N PHE A 254 60.43 43.65 -68.34
CA PHE A 254 59.75 43.91 -69.62
C PHE A 254 59.64 45.40 -69.98
N GLY A 255 60.36 46.27 -69.26
CA GLY A 255 60.44 47.72 -69.56
C GLY A 255 61.22 48.07 -70.84
N SER A 256 61.73 47.09 -71.59
CA SER A 256 62.41 47.33 -72.85
C SER A 256 62.23 46.15 -73.80
N HIS A 257 61.07 46.01 -74.43
CA HIS A 257 61.00 45.59 -75.84
C HIS A 257 59.64 45.96 -76.45
N GLN A 258 59.72 46.89 -77.40
CA GLN A 258 58.66 47.25 -78.35
C GLN A 258 58.12 46.02 -79.08
N LYS A 259 56.81 46.03 -79.36
CA LYS A 259 56.21 45.30 -80.50
C LYS A 259 56.82 45.80 -81.82
N PRO A 260 57.00 44.93 -82.84
CA PRO A 260 55.92 44.68 -83.81
C PRO A 260 55.77 43.18 -84.12
N SER A 261 54.56 42.61 -84.15
CA SER A 261 53.68 42.55 -85.34
C SER A 261 54.35 41.99 -86.60
N ALA A 262 54.24 40.68 -86.83
CA ALA A 262 54.18 40.10 -88.19
C ALA A 262 53.62 38.67 -88.15
N ASN A 263 52.66 38.45 -89.04
CA ASN A 263 52.00 37.21 -89.45
C ASN A 263 52.89 35.97 -89.47
N ASN A 264 52.35 34.83 -89.00
CA ASN A 264 52.59 33.55 -89.66
C ASN A 264 51.36 32.65 -89.54
N SER A 265 50.48 32.80 -90.53
CA SER A 265 49.49 31.80 -90.92
C SER A 265 50.21 30.74 -91.75
N ILE A 266 50.37 29.53 -91.20
CA ILE A 266 50.61 28.32 -91.99
C ILE A 266 49.52 27.33 -91.62
N ALA A 267 48.45 27.38 -92.41
CA ALA A 267 47.59 26.23 -92.65
C ALA A 267 48.21 25.46 -93.81
N LEU A 268 48.49 24.17 -93.61
CA LEU A 268 48.69 23.20 -94.69
C LEU A 268 48.23 21.83 -94.18
N GLU A 269 47.13 21.38 -94.78
CA GLU A 269 46.60 20.02 -94.74
C GLU A 269 47.61 18.98 -95.23
N GLY A 270 47.47 17.76 -94.70
CA GLY A 270 47.56 16.53 -95.50
C GLY A 270 48.86 15.75 -95.40
N GLY A 271 48.81 14.57 -94.76
CA GLY A 271 49.87 13.56 -94.89
C GLY A 271 49.90 12.55 -93.75
N ASP A 272 49.18 11.44 -93.96
CA ASP A 272 49.24 10.10 -93.39
C ASP A 272 50.44 9.62 -92.52
N LEU A 273 50.07 8.76 -91.57
CA LEU A 273 50.82 7.64 -90.94
C LEU A 273 51.90 7.97 -89.89
N GLU A 274 51.59 7.76 -88.61
CA GLU A 274 52.06 6.59 -87.84
C GLU A 274 51.40 6.56 -86.44
N GLU A 275 50.93 5.39 -86.02
CA GLU A 275 50.41 5.10 -84.69
C GLU A 275 51.52 5.33 -83.64
N ALA A 276 51.41 6.39 -82.84
CA ALA A 276 52.18 6.55 -81.62
C ALA A 276 51.37 6.00 -80.44
N ASP A 277 51.96 5.00 -79.78
CA ASP A 277 51.42 4.26 -78.65
C ASP A 277 51.20 5.18 -77.41
N PRO A 278 49.97 5.34 -76.91
CA PRO A 278 49.66 6.25 -75.80
C PRO A 278 50.27 5.79 -74.45
N GLU A 279 50.71 4.54 -74.34
CA GLU A 279 51.33 4.01 -73.12
C GLU A 279 52.76 4.52 -72.90
N GLN A 280 53.47 4.90 -73.98
CA GLN A 280 54.85 5.37 -73.91
C GLN A 280 54.94 6.80 -73.38
N GLU A 281 53.99 7.66 -73.75
CA GLU A 281 53.94 9.06 -73.31
C GLU A 281 53.56 9.19 -71.83
N GLU A 282 52.63 8.37 -71.32
CA GLU A 282 52.31 8.32 -69.89
C GLU A 282 53.50 7.82 -69.04
N SER A 283 54.22 6.82 -69.55
CA SER A 283 55.40 6.25 -68.89
C SER A 283 56.56 7.26 -68.83
N ASP A 284 56.74 8.08 -69.87
CA ASP A 284 57.73 9.16 -69.90
C ASP A 284 57.35 10.35 -69.01
N ILE A 285 56.06 10.64 -68.84
CA ILE A 285 55.56 11.66 -67.90
C ILE A 285 55.75 11.18 -66.44
N ILE A 286 55.47 9.91 -66.15
CA ILE A 286 55.70 9.31 -64.82
C ILE A 286 57.20 9.21 -64.52
N ALA A 287 58.01 8.85 -65.50
CA ALA A 287 59.47 8.81 -65.38
C ALA A 287 60.08 10.21 -65.23
N GLN A 288 59.53 11.25 -65.87
CA GLN A 288 59.92 12.64 -65.63
C GLN A 288 59.46 13.16 -64.26
N ALA A 289 58.26 12.79 -63.80
CA ALA A 289 57.76 13.13 -62.47
C ALA A 289 58.58 12.49 -61.34
N LEU A 290 59.02 11.24 -61.54
CA LEU A 290 59.93 10.52 -60.62
C LEU A 290 61.35 11.10 -60.65
N LYS A 291 61.84 11.59 -61.79
CA LYS A 291 63.16 12.27 -61.90
C LYS A 291 63.16 13.68 -61.31
N LEU A 292 62.01 14.38 -61.29
CA LEU A 292 61.81 15.64 -60.57
C LEU A 292 61.74 15.44 -59.04
N ALA A 293 61.58 14.20 -58.58
CA ALA A 293 61.57 13.82 -57.17
C ALA A 293 62.96 13.41 -56.63
N GLY A 294 64.02 14.13 -56.99
CA GLY A 294 65.21 14.15 -56.14
C GLY A 294 64.96 15.01 -54.88
N PRO A 295 65.94 15.16 -53.97
CA PRO A 295 66.15 14.38 -52.74
C PRO A 295 64.98 14.46 -51.71
N ASN A 296 63.82 13.90 -52.05
CA ASN A 296 62.62 13.87 -51.18
C ASN A 296 62.28 12.47 -50.60
N GLU A 297 63.19 11.50 -50.69
CA GLU A 297 63.08 10.20 -50.00
C GLU A 297 62.73 10.31 -48.50
N PRO A 298 63.28 11.25 -47.70
CA PRO A 298 62.89 11.37 -46.29
C PRO A 298 61.43 11.84 -46.11
N THR A 299 60.89 12.60 -47.06
CA THR A 299 59.49 13.08 -47.03
C THR A 299 58.52 11.96 -47.39
N LEU A 300 58.87 11.11 -48.36
CA LEU A 300 58.06 9.96 -48.74
C LEU A 300 58.03 8.89 -47.62
N LEU A 301 59.18 8.64 -46.98
CA LEU A 301 59.29 7.75 -45.82
C LEU A 301 58.52 8.29 -44.60
N LEU A 302 58.62 9.59 -44.32
CA LEU A 302 57.85 10.21 -43.22
C LEU A 302 56.34 10.13 -43.48
N TYR A 303 55.90 10.33 -44.72
CA TYR A 303 54.50 10.17 -45.09
C TYR A 303 54.01 8.72 -44.94
N ALA A 304 54.83 7.74 -45.38
CA ALA A 304 54.53 6.33 -45.19
C ALA A 304 54.45 5.94 -43.70
N GLU A 305 55.35 6.46 -42.86
CA GLU A 305 55.31 6.25 -41.42
C GLU A 305 54.07 6.89 -40.77
N GLN A 306 53.72 8.12 -41.16
CA GLN A 306 52.50 8.78 -40.69
C GLN A 306 51.24 8.04 -41.10
N LEU A 307 51.21 7.47 -42.32
CA LEU A 307 50.11 6.63 -42.79
C LEU A 307 50.00 5.36 -41.94
N ALA A 308 51.11 4.68 -41.67
CA ALA A 308 51.14 3.49 -40.83
C ALA A 308 50.65 3.78 -39.39
N ARG A 309 51.04 4.92 -38.81
CA ARG A 309 50.54 5.36 -37.48
C ARG A 309 49.02 5.59 -37.50
N LYS A 310 48.51 6.25 -38.55
CA LYS A 310 47.07 6.44 -38.73
C LYS A 310 46.33 5.12 -38.92
N GLU A 311 46.88 4.17 -39.67
CA GLU A 311 46.28 2.86 -39.86
C GLU A 311 46.20 2.05 -38.55
N VAL A 312 47.24 2.12 -37.71
CA VAL A 312 47.24 1.51 -36.38
C VAL A 312 46.19 2.16 -35.47
N GLU A 313 46.09 3.49 -35.48
CA GLU A 313 45.08 4.22 -34.71
C GLU A 313 43.66 3.89 -35.19
N VAL A 314 43.42 3.87 -36.51
CA VAL A 314 42.14 3.45 -37.09
C VAL A 314 41.81 2.01 -36.73
N ALA A 315 42.78 1.10 -36.73
CA ALA A 315 42.58 -0.28 -36.31
C ALA A 315 42.24 -0.39 -34.81
N ALA A 316 42.90 0.41 -33.96
CA ALA A 316 42.60 0.47 -32.53
C ALA A 316 41.19 1.03 -32.28
N LEU A 317 40.81 2.12 -32.96
CA LEU A 317 39.47 2.71 -32.89
C LEU A 317 38.39 1.75 -33.39
N ARG A 318 38.65 1.00 -34.47
CA ARG A 318 37.73 -0.06 -34.94
C ARG A 318 37.54 -1.16 -33.90
N LYS A 319 38.62 -1.60 -33.25
CA LYS A 319 38.54 -2.60 -32.16
C LYS A 319 37.76 -2.07 -30.97
N GLN A 320 37.99 -0.81 -30.57
CA GLN A 320 37.24 -0.19 -29.49
C GLN A 320 35.76 -0.03 -29.84
N LYS A 321 35.46 0.39 -31.07
CA LYS A 321 34.09 0.45 -31.58
C LYS A 321 33.40 -0.91 -31.47
N HIS A 322 34.02 -1.99 -31.96
CA HIS A 322 33.42 -3.33 -31.87
C HIS A 322 33.20 -3.78 -30.42
N ARG A 323 34.12 -3.50 -29.50
CA ARG A 323 33.92 -3.78 -28.07
C ARG A 323 32.72 -3.01 -27.50
N LEU A 324 32.59 -1.72 -27.83
CA LEU A 324 31.45 -0.92 -27.39
C LEU A 324 30.13 -1.40 -28.02
N GLU A 325 30.15 -1.85 -29.28
CA GLU A 325 28.99 -2.46 -29.94
C GLU A 325 28.60 -3.78 -29.25
N GLU A 326 29.56 -4.63 -28.91
CA GLU A 326 29.33 -5.86 -28.14
C GLU A 326 28.74 -5.56 -26.75
N ASP A 327 29.29 -4.59 -26.03
CA ASP A 327 28.78 -4.15 -24.73
C ASP A 327 27.36 -3.59 -24.83
N LEU A 328 27.06 -2.81 -25.88
CA LEU A 328 25.70 -2.32 -26.16
C LEU A 328 24.73 -3.47 -26.41
N HIS A 329 25.11 -4.46 -27.23
CA HIS A 329 24.29 -5.64 -27.45
C HIS A 329 24.05 -6.45 -26.17
N GLN A 330 25.07 -6.60 -25.33
CA GLN A 330 24.94 -7.26 -24.02
C GLN A 330 24.02 -6.48 -23.07
N LEU A 331 24.15 -5.16 -23.01
CA LEU A 331 23.30 -4.30 -22.19
C LEU A 331 21.85 -4.32 -22.68
N GLN A 332 21.63 -4.29 -24.00
CA GLN A 332 20.30 -4.41 -24.59
C GLN A 332 19.68 -5.79 -24.27
N GLY A 333 20.45 -6.88 -24.35
CA GLY A 333 20.00 -8.21 -23.95
C GLY A 333 19.62 -8.28 -22.47
N LYS A 334 20.44 -7.69 -21.59
CA LYS A 334 20.12 -7.59 -20.15
C LYS A 334 18.87 -6.76 -19.89
N LEU A 335 18.68 -5.66 -20.62
CA LEU A 335 17.49 -4.81 -20.47
C LEU A 335 16.21 -5.58 -20.84
N ILE A 336 16.23 -6.33 -21.95
CA ILE A 336 15.11 -7.16 -22.38
C ILE A 336 14.83 -8.25 -21.33
N ALA A 337 15.85 -9.00 -20.91
CA ALA A 337 15.68 -10.05 -19.90
C ALA A 337 15.19 -9.50 -18.55
N ASN A 338 15.60 -8.29 -18.16
CA ASN A 338 15.07 -7.63 -16.96
C ASN A 338 13.60 -7.22 -17.16
N GLY A 339 13.26 -6.70 -18.34
CA GLY A 339 11.88 -6.35 -18.70
C GLY A 339 10.94 -7.55 -18.61
N GLU A 340 11.33 -8.69 -19.20
CA GLU A 340 10.56 -9.94 -19.14
C GLU A 340 10.35 -10.41 -17.69
N ARG A 341 11.40 -10.40 -16.86
CA ARG A 341 11.29 -10.75 -15.43
C ARG A 341 10.35 -9.82 -14.68
N HIS A 342 10.42 -8.52 -14.93
CA HIS A 342 9.50 -7.57 -14.28
C HIS A 342 8.06 -7.74 -14.78
N GLU A 343 7.85 -8.07 -16.05
CA GLU A 343 6.51 -8.39 -16.57
C GLU A 343 5.95 -9.65 -15.92
N GLU A 344 6.76 -10.70 -15.73
CA GLU A 344 6.38 -11.91 -15.00
C GLU A 344 6.04 -11.62 -13.53
N GLU A 345 6.88 -10.86 -12.82
CA GLU A 345 6.64 -10.44 -11.43
C GLU A 345 5.34 -9.63 -11.31
N VAL A 346 5.11 -8.68 -12.23
CA VAL A 346 3.87 -7.89 -12.28
C VAL A 346 2.66 -8.78 -12.55
N ALA A 347 2.78 -9.76 -13.46
CA ALA A 347 1.70 -10.69 -13.74
C ALA A 347 1.38 -11.58 -12.52
N GLU A 348 2.40 -12.05 -11.79
CA GLU A 348 2.23 -12.82 -10.57
C GLU A 348 1.58 -11.99 -9.46
N LEU A 349 2.08 -10.78 -9.20
CA LEU A 349 1.52 -9.87 -8.20
C LEU A 349 0.06 -9.50 -8.53
N ARG A 350 -0.28 -9.26 -9.80
CA ARG A 350 -1.66 -9.04 -10.24
C ARG A 350 -2.53 -10.26 -9.96
N CYS A 351 -2.05 -11.47 -10.25
CA CYS A 351 -2.77 -12.71 -9.94
C CYS A 351 -3.01 -12.88 -8.44
N GLN A 352 -2.02 -12.56 -7.60
CA GLN A 352 -2.15 -12.58 -6.15
C GLN A 352 -3.14 -11.52 -5.63
N LEU A 353 -3.13 -10.32 -6.22
CA LEU A 353 -4.09 -9.26 -5.89
C LEU A 353 -5.51 -9.69 -6.26
N ASP A 354 -5.72 -10.18 -7.48
CA ASP A 354 -7.01 -10.71 -7.93
C ASP A 354 -7.50 -11.85 -7.03
N LYS A 355 -6.59 -12.73 -6.59
CA LYS A 355 -6.91 -13.78 -5.62
C LYS A 355 -7.36 -13.20 -4.29
N ARG A 356 -6.63 -12.24 -3.71
CA ARG A 356 -7.02 -11.60 -2.44
C ARG A 356 -8.34 -10.85 -2.55
N ILE A 357 -8.59 -10.13 -3.66
CA ILE A 357 -9.86 -9.45 -3.89
C ILE A 357 -11.02 -10.45 -3.90
N ARG A 358 -10.84 -11.60 -4.58
CA ARG A 358 -11.83 -12.67 -4.57
C ARG A 358 -12.05 -13.25 -3.17
N ASP A 359 -10.99 -13.52 -2.42
CA ASP A 359 -11.08 -14.10 -1.09
C ASP A 359 -11.72 -13.13 -0.08
N GLN A 360 -11.40 -11.84 -0.16
CA GLN A 360 -12.04 -10.79 0.65
C GLN A 360 -13.53 -10.61 0.31
N GLY A 361 -13.92 -10.82 -0.95
CA GLY A 361 -15.33 -10.86 -1.36
C GLY A 361 -16.11 -12.04 -0.78
N ARG A 362 -15.44 -13.15 -0.44
CA ARG A 362 -16.06 -14.35 0.16
C ARG A 362 -16.37 -14.18 1.64
N ASP A 363 -15.58 -13.41 2.36
CA ASP A 363 -15.76 -13.14 3.80
C ASP A 363 -17.06 -12.34 4.11
N GLY A 364 -17.74 -11.80 3.10
CA GLY A 364 -19.05 -11.15 3.21
C GLY A 364 -20.22 -11.93 2.59
N ALA A 365 -19.98 -13.11 2.01
CA ALA A 365 -21.03 -13.88 1.34
C ALA A 365 -21.96 -14.52 2.38
N ASN A 366 -23.26 -14.19 2.34
CA ASN A 366 -24.27 -14.81 3.19
C ASN A 366 -24.39 -16.31 2.83
N LEU A 367 -23.71 -17.17 3.60
CA LEU A 367 -23.65 -18.62 3.39
C LEU A 367 -25.04 -19.26 3.36
N GLU A 368 -26.04 -18.70 4.05
CA GLU A 368 -27.42 -19.16 3.99
C GLU A 368 -28.07 -18.88 2.63
N TYR A 369 -27.76 -17.73 2.00
CA TYR A 369 -28.21 -17.46 0.63
C TYR A 369 -27.55 -18.41 -0.36
N LEU A 370 -26.24 -18.63 -0.25
CA LEU A 370 -25.52 -19.58 -1.11
C LEU A 370 -26.08 -21.00 -0.97
N LYS A 371 -26.31 -21.46 0.26
CA LYS A 371 -26.97 -22.74 0.56
C LYS A 371 -28.35 -22.85 -0.10
N ASN A 372 -29.17 -21.81 -0.04
CA ASN A 372 -30.49 -21.79 -0.68
C ASN A 372 -30.40 -21.82 -2.21
N VAL A 373 -29.43 -21.11 -2.80
CA VAL A 373 -29.21 -21.13 -4.26
C VAL A 373 -28.68 -22.48 -4.72
N ILE A 374 -27.76 -23.11 -3.98
CA ILE A 374 -27.25 -24.47 -4.25
C ILE A 374 -28.37 -25.50 -4.12
N TYR A 375 -29.18 -25.42 -3.05
CA TYR A 375 -30.34 -26.29 -2.86
C TYR A 375 -31.32 -26.18 -4.04
N LYS A 376 -31.63 -24.96 -4.49
CA LYS A 376 -32.44 -24.72 -5.69
C LYS A 376 -31.77 -25.29 -6.94
N PHE A 377 -30.48 -25.06 -7.15
CA PHE A 377 -29.74 -25.58 -8.29
C PHE A 377 -29.82 -27.12 -8.39
N LEU A 378 -29.72 -27.83 -7.25
CA LEU A 378 -29.80 -29.29 -7.17
C LEU A 378 -31.22 -29.84 -7.33
N THR A 379 -32.25 -29.09 -6.89
CA THR A 379 -33.65 -29.54 -6.92
C THR A 379 -34.42 -29.11 -8.17
N LEU A 380 -34.00 -28.06 -8.88
CA LEU A 380 -34.64 -27.63 -10.12
C LEU A 380 -34.44 -28.67 -11.24
N HIS A 381 -35.53 -28.97 -11.96
CA HIS A 381 -35.53 -29.86 -13.14
C HIS A 381 -35.47 -29.10 -14.47
N ASP A 382 -35.72 -27.79 -14.45
CA ASP A 382 -35.63 -26.93 -15.62
C ASP A 382 -34.18 -26.50 -15.91
N THR A 383 -33.76 -26.65 -17.18
CA THR A 383 -32.41 -26.32 -17.64
C THR A 383 -32.13 -24.82 -17.62
N ARG A 384 -33.14 -23.97 -17.91
CA ARG A 384 -33.00 -22.51 -17.88
C ARG A 384 -32.89 -21.99 -16.45
N GLY A 385 -33.76 -22.43 -15.54
CA GLY A 385 -33.66 -22.09 -14.12
C GLY A 385 -32.36 -22.58 -13.47
N ARG A 386 -31.85 -23.74 -13.90
CA ARG A 386 -30.54 -24.28 -13.46
C ARG A 386 -29.37 -23.43 -13.96
N GLN A 387 -29.40 -22.92 -15.20
CA GLN A 387 -28.39 -21.99 -15.72
C GLN A 387 -28.40 -20.63 -14.98
N GLN A 388 -29.58 -20.12 -14.63
CA GLN A 388 -29.71 -18.88 -13.87
C GLN A 388 -29.17 -19.03 -12.45
N THR A 389 -29.53 -20.11 -11.75
CA THR A 389 -29.01 -20.40 -10.41
C THR A 389 -27.52 -20.70 -10.41
N LEU A 390 -26.98 -21.35 -11.45
CA LEU A 390 -25.53 -21.49 -11.64
C LEU A 390 -24.83 -20.15 -11.81
N THR A 391 -25.40 -19.26 -12.61
CA THR A 391 -24.87 -17.91 -12.81
C THR A 391 -24.85 -17.13 -11.50
N ALA A 392 -25.89 -17.29 -10.67
CA ALA A 392 -25.93 -16.76 -9.31
C ALA A 392 -24.81 -17.36 -8.43
N ILE A 393 -24.58 -18.68 -8.46
CA ILE A 393 -23.48 -19.33 -7.72
C ILE A 393 -22.11 -18.80 -8.16
N LEU A 394 -21.87 -18.70 -9.47
CA LEU A 394 -20.62 -18.20 -10.05
C LEU A 394 -20.32 -16.73 -9.68
N THR A 395 -21.37 -15.93 -9.48
CA THR A 395 -21.25 -14.52 -9.08
C THR A 395 -21.04 -14.37 -7.59
N ILE A 396 -21.81 -15.09 -6.75
CA ILE A 396 -21.67 -15.08 -5.28
C ILE A 396 -20.28 -15.58 -4.85
N LEU A 397 -19.75 -16.61 -5.53
CA LEU A 397 -18.45 -17.19 -5.21
C LEU A 397 -17.27 -16.50 -5.92
N HIS A 398 -17.55 -15.43 -6.67
CA HIS A 398 -16.57 -14.62 -7.40
C HIS A 398 -15.60 -15.44 -8.28
N PHE A 399 -16.14 -16.35 -9.10
CA PHE A 399 -15.32 -17.19 -9.98
C PHE A 399 -14.53 -16.33 -10.98
N SER A 400 -13.30 -16.76 -11.27
CA SER A 400 -12.46 -16.15 -12.30
C SER A 400 -13.08 -16.34 -13.69
N PRO A 401 -12.75 -15.48 -14.67
CA PRO A 401 -13.22 -15.65 -16.05
C PRO A 401 -12.86 -17.02 -16.64
N GLN A 402 -11.69 -17.57 -16.28
CA GLN A 402 -11.23 -18.89 -16.71
C GLN A 402 -12.05 -20.01 -16.07
N GLU A 403 -12.33 -19.93 -14.76
CA GLU A 403 -13.16 -20.90 -14.04
C GLU A 403 -14.61 -20.87 -14.54
N LYS A 404 -15.16 -19.68 -14.79
CA LYS A 404 -16.50 -19.51 -15.39
C LYS A 404 -16.58 -20.20 -16.75
N GLN A 405 -15.58 -19.99 -17.61
CA GLN A 405 -15.53 -20.64 -18.91
C GLN A 405 -15.38 -22.16 -18.80
N ALA A 406 -14.56 -22.66 -17.87
CA ALA A 406 -14.41 -24.11 -17.64
C ALA A 406 -15.74 -24.74 -17.19
N VAL A 407 -16.44 -24.12 -16.24
CA VAL A 407 -17.75 -24.59 -15.74
C VAL A 407 -18.83 -24.51 -16.83
N LEU A 408 -18.86 -23.43 -17.63
CA LEU A 408 -19.80 -23.29 -18.74
C LEU A 408 -19.55 -24.32 -19.86
N LYS A 409 -18.28 -24.64 -20.15
CA LYS A 409 -17.90 -25.69 -21.11
C LYS A 409 -18.33 -27.09 -20.64
N GLN A 410 -18.21 -27.36 -19.34
CA GLN A 410 -18.67 -28.62 -18.75
C GLN A 410 -20.19 -28.71 -18.66
N GLN A 411 -20.91 -27.61 -18.44
CA GLN A 411 -22.38 -27.59 -18.47
C GLN A 411 -22.99 -27.98 -19.83
N GLN A 412 -22.31 -27.66 -20.94
CA GLN A 412 -22.76 -28.09 -22.27
C GLN A 412 -22.71 -29.62 -22.43
N HIS A 413 -21.85 -30.29 -21.67
CA HIS A 413 -21.83 -31.74 -21.54
C HIS A 413 -22.73 -32.10 -20.36
N SER A 414 -24.01 -32.31 -20.64
CA SER A 414 -25.07 -32.54 -19.63
C SER A 414 -24.56 -33.36 -18.44
N TRP A 415 -24.37 -32.69 -17.29
CA TRP A 415 -23.82 -33.26 -16.05
C TRP A 415 -24.65 -34.42 -15.50
N TRP A 416 -25.87 -34.56 -16.04
CA TRP A 416 -26.86 -35.55 -15.68
C TRP A 416 -27.58 -35.99 -16.96
N THR A 417 -26.90 -36.70 -17.85
CA THR A 417 -27.62 -37.66 -18.69
C THR A 417 -28.25 -38.66 -17.72
N PRO A 418 -29.58 -38.80 -17.66
CA PRO A 418 -30.18 -39.88 -16.92
C PRO A 418 -29.72 -41.15 -17.63
N GLY A 419 -28.82 -41.90 -17.00
CA GLY A 419 -28.59 -43.27 -17.39
C GLY A 419 -29.94 -43.97 -17.31
N MET A 420 -30.42 -44.43 -18.46
CA MET A 420 -31.57 -45.31 -18.60
C MET A 420 -31.50 -46.37 -17.50
N ARG A 421 -32.55 -46.42 -16.67
CA ARG A 421 -32.91 -47.60 -15.92
C ARG A 421 -34.39 -47.84 -16.07
#